data_AF-A0AA39TEU1-F1
#
_entry.id   AF-A0AA39TEU1-F1
#
_cell.length_a   1.000
_cell.length_b   1.000
_cell.length_c   1.000
_cell.angle_alpha   90.00
_cell.angle_beta   90.00
_cell.angle_gamma   90.00
#
_symmetry.space_group_name_H-M   'P 1'
#
loop_
_entity.id
_entity.type
_entity.pdbx_description
1 polymer ?
#
loop_
_entity_poly.entity_id
_entity_poly.type
_entity_poly.pdbx_seq_one_letter_code
_entity_poly.pdbx_strand_id
1 'polypeptide(L)'
;GVRLFYTLSLLAPSTPPKDTPIPATFPVSLPAHAPAEGPSYFLGVFAENSTKVTLHPAHHDILAVHCATLPKAIQASPAGTDIPVHPLCLPAPQSYALLSQYMYTHRQDLLLASLVPPGSLPANPFPATAHLSSSPKTAGDMHGQLLALAESLAKDFTQHKLLGGLSTIHGLWKNTVALGVDDDGLWEVLYAAWGVYLTA
;
A
#
# COMPACT_ATOMS: atom_id res chain seq x y z
N GLY A 1 9.35 -26.42 4.89
CA GLY A 1 7.97 -26.30 5.41
C GLY A 1 7.95 -25.07 6.27
N VAL A 2 7.21 -24.03 5.94
CA VAL A 2 5.75 -23.95 6.11
C VAL A 2 5.11 -23.26 4.90
N ARG A 3 4.52 -24.04 3.98
CA ARG A 3 3.54 -23.53 3.00
C ARG A 3 2.19 -23.57 3.71
N LEU A 4 1.91 -22.56 4.53
CA LEU A 4 0.59 -22.40 5.14
C LEU A 4 -0.39 -22.02 4.03
N PHE A 5 -1.49 -22.76 3.95
CA PHE A 5 -2.56 -22.62 2.98
C PHE A 5 -3.22 -21.25 3.11
N TYR A 6 -2.72 -20.26 2.37
CA TYR A 6 -3.48 -19.06 2.07
C TYR A 6 -4.47 -19.45 0.98
N THR A 7 -5.74 -19.66 1.36
CA THR A 7 -6.83 -19.53 0.39
C THR A 7 -6.78 -18.09 -0.10
N LEU A 8 -6.06 -17.91 -1.21
CA LEU A 8 -5.86 -16.64 -1.88
C LEU A 8 -7.24 -16.03 -2.09
N SER A 9 -7.51 -14.90 -1.44
CA SER A 9 -8.41 -13.90 -2.02
C SER A 9 -7.73 -13.40 -3.29
N LEU A 10 -7.77 -14.24 -4.33
CA LEU A 10 -7.42 -13.84 -5.68
C LEU A 10 -8.28 -12.63 -6.00
N LEU A 11 -7.70 -11.65 -6.69
CA LEU A 11 -8.45 -10.56 -7.28
C LEU A 11 -9.50 -11.18 -8.21
N ALA A 12 -10.75 -11.25 -7.73
CA ALA A 12 -11.85 -11.65 -8.57
C ALA A 12 -12.13 -10.49 -9.55
N PRO A 13 -12.43 -10.77 -10.82
CA PRO A 13 -12.95 -9.75 -11.72
C PRO A 13 -14.27 -9.25 -11.13
N SER A 14 -14.22 -8.08 -10.51
CA SER A 14 -15.37 -7.40 -9.91
C SER A 14 -15.62 -6.13 -10.72
N THR A 15 -16.89 -5.88 -11.03
CA THR A 15 -17.30 -4.65 -11.70
C THR A 15 -17.43 -3.54 -10.66
N PRO A 16 -17.06 -2.30 -11.01
CA PRO A 16 -17.26 -1.18 -10.12
C PRO A 16 -18.76 -0.98 -9.80
N PRO A 17 -19.08 -0.26 -8.72
CA PRO A 17 -20.46 -0.06 -8.27
C PRO A 17 -21.26 0.66 -9.36
N LYS A 18 -22.44 0.15 -9.71
CA LYS A 18 -23.29 0.72 -10.76
C LYS A 18 -23.67 2.19 -10.51
N ASP A 19 -23.77 2.57 -9.23
CA ASP A 19 -24.19 3.90 -8.80
C ASP A 19 -23.02 4.90 -8.65
N THR A 20 -21.79 4.47 -8.90
CA THR A 20 -20.60 5.33 -8.83
C THR A 20 -19.96 5.42 -10.21
N PRO A 21 -20.28 6.46 -11.01
CA PRO A 21 -19.69 6.60 -12.33
C PRO A 21 -18.18 6.82 -12.20
N ILE A 22 -17.40 5.85 -12.66
CA ILE A 22 -15.96 6.00 -12.86
C ILE A 22 -15.78 6.51 -14.30
N PRO A 23 -15.13 7.66 -14.53
CA PRO A 23 -14.85 8.12 -15.89
C PRO A 23 -13.97 7.10 -16.60
N ALA A 24 -14.21 6.83 -17.88
CA ALA A 24 -13.40 5.87 -18.64
C ALA A 24 -11.98 6.40 -18.92
N THR A 25 -11.85 7.71 -19.04
CA THR A 25 -10.58 8.41 -19.31
C THR A 25 -10.54 9.74 -18.56
N PHE A 26 -9.32 10.24 -18.31
CA PHE A 26 -9.05 11.60 -17.88
C PHE A 26 -8.30 12.35 -18.97
N PRO A 27 -8.78 13.53 -19.39
CA PRO A 27 -8.03 14.38 -20.30
C PRO A 27 -6.82 14.95 -19.57
N VAL A 28 -5.64 14.83 -20.18
CA VAL A 28 -4.39 15.33 -19.63
C VAL A 28 -3.77 16.35 -20.56
N SER A 29 -3.51 17.53 -20.00
CA SER A 29 -2.75 18.59 -20.67
C SER A 29 -1.35 18.61 -20.07
N LEU A 30 -0.40 17.95 -20.73
CA LEU A 30 1.01 18.05 -20.34
C LEU A 30 1.58 19.38 -20.88
N PRO A 31 2.22 20.21 -20.04
CA PRO A 31 2.95 21.35 -20.55
C PRO A 31 4.10 20.87 -21.44
N ALA A 32 4.40 21.61 -22.52
CA ALA A 32 5.37 21.22 -23.55
C ALA A 32 6.80 20.96 -23.05
N HIS A 33 7.11 21.30 -21.79
CA HIS A 33 8.42 21.15 -21.14
C HIS A 33 8.33 20.40 -19.80
N ALA A 34 7.33 19.53 -19.63
CA ALA A 34 7.23 18.70 -18.43
C ALA A 34 8.50 17.81 -18.31
N PRO A 35 9.25 17.90 -17.21
CA PRO A 35 10.50 17.14 -17.04
C PRO A 35 10.29 15.66 -16.70
N ALA A 36 9.04 15.24 -16.47
CA ALA A 36 8.69 13.88 -16.06
C ALA A 36 7.55 13.33 -16.93
N GLU A 37 7.61 12.03 -17.21
CA GLU A 37 6.54 11.28 -17.85
C GLU A 37 5.31 11.24 -16.90
N GLY A 38 4.12 11.41 -17.47
CA GLY A 38 2.87 11.33 -16.71
C GLY A 38 2.51 9.89 -16.34
N PRO A 39 1.46 9.69 -15.50
CA PRO A 39 1.00 8.35 -15.18
C PRO A 39 0.53 7.61 -16.44
N SER A 40 0.73 6.29 -16.50
CA SER A 40 0.27 5.46 -17.61
C SER A 40 -1.26 5.27 -17.62
N TYR A 41 -1.87 5.32 -16.43
CA TYR A 41 -3.32 5.21 -16.20
C TYR A 41 -3.70 5.72 -14.81
N PHE A 42 -5.00 5.90 -14.58
CA PHE A 42 -5.57 5.99 -13.23
C PHE A 42 -6.16 4.64 -12.82
N LEU A 43 -6.10 4.33 -11.54
CA LEU A 43 -6.78 3.21 -10.94
C LEU A 43 -7.99 3.68 -10.16
N GLY A 44 -9.18 3.21 -10.54
CA GLY A 44 -10.38 3.30 -9.73
C GLY A 44 -10.39 2.15 -8.71
N VAL A 45 -9.91 2.42 -7.50
CA VAL A 45 -9.78 1.42 -6.44
C VAL A 45 -11.03 1.39 -5.58
N PHE A 46 -11.62 0.20 -5.44
CA PHE A 46 -12.89 -0.02 -4.72
C PHE A 46 -12.91 -1.41 -4.07
N ALA A 47 -13.93 -1.67 -3.24
CA ALA A 47 -14.20 -3.00 -2.68
C ALA A 47 -15.52 -3.52 -3.26
N GLU A 48 -15.67 -4.84 -3.37
CA GLU A 48 -16.79 -5.51 -4.05
C GLU A 48 -18.19 -4.98 -3.64
N ASN A 49 -18.39 -4.67 -2.35
CA ASN A 49 -19.67 -4.18 -1.82
C ASN A 49 -19.64 -2.70 -1.40
N SER A 50 -18.65 -1.93 -1.86
CA SER A 50 -18.49 -0.51 -1.55
C SER A 50 -19.13 0.35 -2.64
N THR A 51 -19.83 1.43 -2.29
CA THR A 51 -20.24 2.49 -3.26
C THR A 51 -19.20 3.60 -3.39
N LYS A 52 -18.01 3.40 -2.84
CA LYS A 52 -16.91 4.38 -2.85
C LYS A 52 -15.78 3.86 -3.72
N VAL A 53 -15.31 4.74 -4.59
CA VAL A 53 -14.15 4.54 -5.46
C VAL A 53 -13.15 5.65 -5.16
N THR A 54 -11.87 5.30 -5.06
CA THR A 54 -10.78 6.27 -4.97
C THR A 54 -9.91 6.18 -6.21
N LEU A 55 -9.50 7.33 -6.75
CA LEU A 55 -8.70 7.40 -7.97
C LEU A 55 -7.22 7.60 -7.62
N HIS A 56 -6.36 6.76 -8.18
CA HIS A 56 -4.92 6.80 -7.94
C HIS A 56 -4.15 6.82 -9.26
N PRO A 57 -3.27 7.80 -9.51
CA PRO A 57 -2.39 7.75 -10.68
C PRO A 57 -1.35 6.64 -10.52
N ALA A 58 -1.03 5.95 -11.62
CA ALA A 58 -0.05 4.86 -11.60
C ALA A 58 0.76 4.78 -12.91
N HIS A 59 2.03 4.39 -12.77
CA HIS A 59 2.89 3.95 -13.85
C HIS A 59 2.79 2.44 -13.97
N HIS A 60 2.59 1.95 -15.21
CA HIS A 60 2.39 0.53 -15.44
C HIS A 60 3.57 -0.30 -14.93
N ASP A 61 4.79 0.15 -15.18
CA ASP A 61 6.01 -0.59 -14.87
C ASP A 61 6.19 -0.81 -13.37
N ILE A 62 5.86 0.19 -12.54
CA ILE A 62 5.93 0.07 -11.08
C ILE A 62 4.98 -1.04 -10.61
N LEU A 63 3.72 -1.02 -11.06
CA LEU A 63 2.77 -2.06 -10.64
C LEU A 63 3.09 -3.43 -11.26
N ALA A 64 3.58 -3.48 -12.50
CA ALA A 64 3.94 -4.74 -13.15
C ALA A 64 5.14 -5.42 -12.47
N VAL A 65 6.09 -4.65 -11.96
CA VAL A 65 7.25 -5.17 -11.22
C VAL A 65 6.85 -5.66 -9.83
N HIS A 66 5.98 -4.94 -9.12
CA HIS A 66 5.66 -5.26 -7.73
C HIS A 66 4.45 -6.17 -7.54
N CYS A 67 3.50 -6.22 -8.47
CA CYS A 67 2.24 -6.95 -8.30
C CYS A 67 2.16 -8.19 -9.21
N ALA A 68 2.50 -9.37 -8.67
CA ALA A 68 2.48 -10.61 -9.43
C ALA A 68 1.08 -11.05 -9.92
N THR A 69 0.01 -10.54 -9.30
CA THR A 69 -1.38 -10.86 -9.65
C THR A 69 -2.12 -9.70 -10.31
N LEU A 70 -1.39 -8.68 -10.81
CA LEU A 70 -2.00 -7.54 -11.50
C LEU A 70 -2.92 -8.02 -12.63
N PRO A 71 -4.20 -7.59 -12.69
CA PRO A 71 -5.12 -8.00 -13.73
C PRO A 71 -4.61 -7.63 -15.12
N LYS A 72 -4.56 -8.59 -16.06
CA LYS A 72 -4.07 -8.39 -17.43
C LYS A 72 -4.82 -7.31 -18.23
N ALA A 73 -6.05 -6.98 -17.81
CA ALA A 73 -6.85 -5.91 -18.40
C ALA A 73 -6.28 -4.51 -18.11
N ILE A 74 -5.50 -4.36 -17.03
CA ILE A 74 -4.79 -3.13 -16.70
C ILE A 74 -3.57 -3.06 -17.60
N GLN A 75 -3.64 -2.21 -18.62
CA GLN A 75 -2.56 -1.99 -19.56
C GLN A 75 -2.20 -0.51 -19.63
N ALA A 76 -0.92 -0.24 -19.89
CA ALA A 76 -0.45 1.10 -20.20
C ALA A 76 -1.15 1.63 -21.46
N SER A 77 -1.55 2.90 -21.43
CA SER A 77 -1.95 3.59 -22.64
C SER A 77 -0.71 4.04 -23.41
N PRO A 78 -0.72 4.00 -24.76
CA PRO A 78 0.26 4.77 -25.52
C PRO A 78 0.18 6.25 -25.16
N ALA A 79 1.30 6.97 -25.27
CA ALA A 79 1.36 8.41 -25.03
C ALA A 79 0.28 9.12 -25.87
N GLY A 80 -0.67 9.75 -25.19
CA GLY A 80 -1.85 10.38 -25.79
C GLY A 80 -2.43 11.46 -24.89
N THR A 81 -3.46 12.15 -25.38
CA THR A 81 -4.13 13.23 -24.63
C THR A 81 -5.06 12.71 -23.53
N ASP A 82 -5.46 11.44 -23.59
CA ASP A 82 -6.39 10.82 -22.66
C ASP A 82 -5.75 9.65 -21.94
N ILE A 83 -5.78 9.69 -20.60
CA ILE A 83 -5.25 8.64 -19.73
C ILE A 83 -6.42 7.74 -19.30
N PRO A 84 -6.37 6.42 -19.52
CA PRO A 84 -7.46 5.53 -19.18
C PRO A 84 -7.59 5.35 -17.67
N VAL A 85 -8.80 5.04 -17.23
CA VAL A 85 -9.09 4.64 -15.85
C VAL A 85 -9.42 3.16 -15.81
N HIS A 86 -8.65 2.40 -15.03
CA HIS A 86 -8.86 0.96 -14.86
C HIS A 86 -9.48 0.67 -13.48
N PRO A 87 -10.57 -0.12 -13.41
CA PRO A 87 -11.12 -0.56 -12.14
C PRO A 87 -10.20 -1.59 -11.47
N LEU A 88 -9.95 -1.42 -10.16
CA LEU A 88 -9.20 -2.36 -9.34
C LEU A 88 -9.95 -2.65 -8.04
N CYS A 89 -10.51 -3.84 -7.93
CA CYS A 89 -11.18 -4.29 -6.71
C CYS A 89 -10.15 -4.80 -5.70
N LEU A 90 -10.13 -4.26 -4.49
CA LEU A 90 -9.24 -4.65 -3.40
C LEU A 90 -10.01 -4.96 -2.12
N PRO A 91 -9.46 -5.84 -1.25
CA PRO A 91 -10.10 -6.20 0.02
C PRO A 91 -10.09 -5.08 1.08
N ALA A 92 -9.22 -4.07 0.94
CA ALA A 92 -9.17 -2.91 1.81
C ALA A 92 -8.70 -1.63 1.06
N PRO A 93 -9.55 -1.05 0.19
CA PRO A 93 -9.22 0.08 -0.69
C PRO A 93 -8.57 1.26 0.03
N GLN A 94 -9.00 1.53 1.26
CA GLN A 94 -8.51 2.63 2.10
C GLN A 94 -7.01 2.56 2.40
N SER A 95 -6.40 1.37 2.32
CA SER A 95 -4.97 1.19 2.57
C SER A 95 -4.11 1.21 1.30
N TYR A 96 -4.73 1.30 0.12
CA TYR A 96 -4.00 1.24 -1.15
C TYR A 96 -3.02 2.40 -1.33
N ALA A 97 -3.35 3.60 -0.86
CA ALA A 97 -2.45 4.77 -0.94
C ALA A 97 -1.11 4.53 -0.21
N LEU A 98 -1.13 3.80 0.92
CA LEU A 98 0.07 3.45 1.66
C LEU A 98 0.93 2.44 0.87
N LEU A 99 0.26 1.43 0.30
CA LEU A 99 0.93 0.42 -0.52
C LEU A 99 1.55 1.04 -1.77
N SER A 100 0.81 1.88 -2.49
CA SER A 100 1.30 2.57 -3.68
C SER A 100 2.49 3.44 -3.34
N GLN A 101 2.40 4.29 -2.30
CA GLN A 101 3.52 5.12 -1.87
C GLN A 101 4.77 4.29 -1.53
N TYR A 102 4.61 3.14 -0.86
CA TYR A 102 5.75 2.26 -0.59
C TYR A 102 6.36 1.72 -1.90
N MET A 103 5.55 1.21 -2.83
CA MET A 103 6.06 0.68 -4.11
C MET A 103 6.85 1.71 -4.93
N TYR A 104 6.55 3.01 -4.80
CA TYR A 104 7.34 4.05 -5.48
C TYR A 104 8.63 4.43 -4.75
N THR A 105 8.65 4.33 -3.43
CA THR A 105 9.71 4.92 -2.62
C THR A 105 10.65 3.88 -2.01
N HIS A 106 10.16 2.65 -1.80
CA HIS A 106 10.77 1.59 -0.99
C HIS A 106 11.22 2.07 0.40
N ARG A 107 10.61 3.13 0.92
CA ARG A 107 11.01 3.78 2.18
C ARG A 107 10.27 3.14 3.36
N GLN A 108 10.96 2.26 4.07
CA GLN A 108 10.43 1.57 5.24
C GLN A 108 10.06 2.53 6.38
N ASP A 109 10.88 3.55 6.59
CA ASP A 109 10.67 4.58 7.60
C ASP A 109 9.37 5.37 7.36
N LEU A 110 9.11 5.76 6.11
CA LEU A 110 7.87 6.48 5.74
C LEU A 110 6.63 5.60 5.88
N LEU A 111 6.73 4.32 5.51
CA LEU A 111 5.62 3.38 5.68
C LEU A 111 5.30 3.17 7.16
N LEU A 112 6.31 2.91 8.01
CA LEU A 112 6.08 2.76 9.45
C LEU A 112 5.46 4.02 10.06
N ALA A 113 5.99 5.20 9.70
CA ALA A 113 5.46 6.48 10.17
C ALA A 113 4.01 6.72 9.78
N SER A 114 3.57 6.16 8.65
CA SER A 114 2.18 6.26 8.18
C SER A 114 1.24 5.25 8.84
N LEU A 115 1.78 4.16 9.40
CA LEU A 115 1.01 3.11 10.09
C LEU A 115 0.80 3.37 11.57
N VAL A 116 1.51 4.34 12.14
CA VAL A 116 1.40 4.73 13.55
C VAL A 116 0.84 6.15 13.68
N PRO A 117 0.28 6.53 14.83
CA PRO A 117 -0.31 7.85 14.97
C PRO A 117 0.75 8.96 14.87
N PRO A 118 0.46 10.09 14.21
CA PRO A 118 1.42 11.18 14.02
C PRO A 118 2.03 11.64 15.35
N GLY A 119 3.37 11.78 15.37
CA GLY A 119 4.11 12.20 16.56
C GLY A 119 4.40 11.10 17.58
N SER A 120 3.92 9.87 17.36
CA SER A 120 4.18 8.74 18.29
C SER A 120 5.55 8.10 18.10
N LEU A 121 6.28 8.44 17.04
CA LEU A 121 7.63 7.94 16.77
C LEU A 121 8.68 8.91 17.32
N PRO A 122 9.31 8.64 18.48
CA PRO A 122 10.42 9.44 18.96
C PRO A 122 11.67 9.28 18.08
N ALA A 123 11.91 8.08 17.56
CA ALA A 123 12.92 7.79 16.55
C ALA A 123 12.37 6.71 15.61
N ASN A 124 12.66 6.84 14.31
CA ASN A 124 12.26 5.82 13.36
C ASN A 124 13.32 4.69 13.38
N PRO A 125 12.92 3.44 13.66
CA PRO A 125 13.86 2.34 13.73
C PRO A 125 14.34 1.89 12.33
N PHE A 126 13.68 2.30 11.25
CA PHE A 126 14.12 2.05 9.88
C PHE A 126 14.94 3.23 9.31
N PRO A 127 15.92 2.95 8.41
CA PRO A 127 16.70 4.00 7.78
C PRO A 127 15.87 4.81 6.78
N ALA A 128 16.24 6.08 6.61
CA ALA A 128 15.63 7.00 5.64
C ALA A 128 16.07 6.76 4.18
N THR A 129 16.49 5.55 3.85
CA THR A 129 16.94 5.15 2.51
C THR A 129 15.99 4.13 1.92
N ALA A 130 15.91 4.06 0.59
CA ALA A 130 15.15 3.02 -0.09
C ALA A 130 15.69 1.63 0.28
N HIS A 131 14.79 0.70 0.61
CA HIS A 131 15.12 -0.69 0.84
C HIS A 131 15.39 -1.39 -0.49
N LEU A 132 16.50 -2.12 -0.56
CA LEU A 132 16.93 -2.86 -1.75
C LEU A 132 17.13 -4.32 -1.38
N SER A 133 17.20 -5.22 -2.35
CA SER A 133 17.48 -6.64 -2.10
C SER A 133 18.82 -6.90 -1.41
N SER A 134 19.75 -5.93 -1.44
CA SER A 134 21.05 -5.98 -0.76
C SER A 134 21.02 -5.33 0.63
N SER A 135 19.91 -4.74 1.05
CA SER A 135 19.78 -4.12 2.37
C SER A 135 19.92 -5.18 3.47
N PRO A 136 20.64 -4.86 4.57
CA PRO A 136 20.76 -5.77 5.69
C PRO A 136 19.42 -5.91 6.41
N LYS A 137 19.07 -7.12 6.84
CA LYS A 137 17.89 -7.36 7.68
C LYS A 137 18.08 -6.66 9.03
N THR A 138 17.19 -5.75 9.36
CA THR A 138 17.28 -4.87 10.54
C THR A 138 16.73 -5.49 11.84
N ALA A 139 16.35 -6.77 11.82
CA ALA A 139 15.56 -7.43 12.87
C ALA A 139 16.19 -7.45 14.30
N GLY A 140 17.52 -7.37 14.43
CA GLY A 140 18.20 -7.45 15.74
C GLY A 140 18.22 -6.14 16.53
N ASP A 141 18.46 -5.01 15.86
CA ASP A 141 18.80 -3.74 16.51
C ASP A 141 17.57 -2.87 16.81
N MET A 142 16.41 -3.20 16.23
CA MET A 142 15.19 -2.41 16.32
C MET A 142 14.29 -2.80 17.49
N HIS A 143 14.49 -3.97 18.11
CA HIS A 143 13.54 -4.53 19.08
C HIS A 143 13.23 -3.57 20.24
N GLY A 144 14.26 -2.96 20.84
CA GLY A 144 14.07 -2.00 21.94
C GLY A 144 13.31 -0.74 21.53
N GLN A 145 13.52 -0.25 20.30
CA GLN A 145 12.80 0.93 19.78
C GLN A 145 11.32 0.62 19.52
N LEU A 146 11.03 -0.57 18.97
CA LEU A 146 9.66 -1.03 18.74
C LEU A 146 8.91 -1.28 20.07
N LEU A 147 9.60 -1.80 21.09
CA LEU A 147 9.01 -1.99 22.42
C LEU A 147 8.68 -0.64 23.07
N ALA A 148 9.60 0.32 23.04
CA ALA A 148 9.37 1.67 23.56
C ALA A 148 8.20 2.37 22.86
N LEU A 149 8.06 2.16 21.54
CA LEU A 149 6.91 2.64 20.78
C LEU A 149 5.61 1.98 21.25
N ALA A 150 5.59 0.66 21.44
CA ALA A 150 4.41 -0.06 21.94
C ALA A 150 3.99 0.45 23.33
N GLU A 151 4.94 0.64 24.24
CA GLU A 151 4.69 1.22 25.57
C GLU A 151 4.09 2.63 25.50
N SER A 152 4.60 3.48 24.59
CA SER A 152 4.04 4.82 24.36
C SER A 152 2.61 4.74 23.84
N LEU A 153 2.34 3.83 22.88
CA LEU A 153 1.00 3.65 22.34
C LEU A 153 0.02 3.14 23.41
N ALA A 154 0.43 2.18 24.22
CA ALA A 154 -0.38 1.63 25.31
C ALA A 154 -0.79 2.71 26.32
N LYS A 155 0.11 3.66 26.59
CA LYS A 155 -0.11 4.75 27.54
C LYS A 155 -1.03 5.84 26.99
N ASP A 156 -0.84 6.22 25.73
CA ASP A 156 -1.46 7.44 25.17
C ASP A 156 -2.75 7.15 24.38
N PHE A 157 -3.00 5.89 24.00
CA PHE A 157 -4.11 5.51 23.13
C PHE A 157 -5.08 4.56 23.80
N THR A 158 -6.37 4.73 23.49
CA THR A 158 -7.41 3.79 23.92
C THR A 158 -7.37 2.52 23.08
N GLN A 159 -7.88 1.41 23.62
CA GLN A 159 -8.03 0.14 22.89
C GLN A 159 -8.71 0.31 21.52
N HIS A 160 -9.73 1.16 21.42
CA HIS A 160 -10.39 1.44 20.14
C HIS A 160 -9.44 2.07 19.11
N LYS A 161 -8.57 2.99 19.52
CA LYS A 161 -7.58 3.59 18.61
C LYS A 161 -6.50 2.56 18.20
N LEU A 162 -6.06 1.72 19.14
CA LEU A 162 -5.12 0.63 18.86
C LEU A 162 -5.70 -0.36 17.84
N LEU A 163 -6.94 -0.81 18.05
CA LEU A 163 -7.68 -1.67 17.12
C LEU A 163 -7.88 -1.00 15.74
N GLY A 164 -8.08 0.31 15.71
CA GLY A 164 -8.14 1.08 14.46
C GLY A 164 -6.84 1.01 13.67
N GLY A 165 -5.69 1.19 14.33
CA GLY A 165 -4.37 1.04 13.71
C GLY A 165 -4.11 -0.38 13.22
N LEU A 166 -4.42 -1.39 14.06
CA LEU A 166 -4.30 -2.79 13.69
C LEU A 166 -5.18 -3.15 12.47
N SER A 167 -6.39 -2.59 12.40
CA SER A 167 -7.29 -2.74 11.24
C SER A 167 -6.69 -2.16 9.95
N THR A 168 -5.99 -1.02 10.03
CA THR A 168 -5.26 -0.45 8.89
C THR A 168 -4.13 -1.37 8.43
N ILE A 169 -3.31 -1.88 9.35
CA ILE A 169 -2.20 -2.81 9.04
C ILE A 169 -2.76 -4.09 8.42
N HIS A 170 -3.84 -4.65 8.97
CA HIS A 170 -4.52 -5.81 8.41
C HIS A 170 -5.06 -5.53 7.00
N GLY A 171 -5.63 -4.34 6.77
CA GLY A 171 -6.07 -3.91 5.45
C GLY A 171 -4.93 -3.88 4.43
N LEU A 172 -3.80 -3.28 4.82
CA LEU A 172 -2.61 -3.23 3.98
C LEU A 172 -2.11 -4.65 3.64
N TRP A 173 -1.99 -5.52 4.66
CA TRP A 173 -1.64 -6.93 4.49
C TRP A 173 -2.55 -7.64 3.47
N LYS A 174 -3.88 -7.50 3.60
CA LYS A 174 -4.83 -8.11 2.66
C LYS A 174 -4.61 -7.63 1.23
N ASN A 175 -4.37 -6.33 1.03
CA ASN A 175 -4.12 -5.77 -0.29
C ASN A 175 -2.80 -6.28 -0.89
N THR A 176 -1.73 -6.32 -0.08
CA THR A 176 -0.41 -6.87 -0.46
C THR A 176 -0.55 -8.32 -0.93
N VAL A 177 -1.26 -9.16 -0.18
CA VAL A 177 -1.53 -10.55 -0.58
C VAL A 177 -2.37 -10.62 -1.85
N ALA A 178 -3.44 -9.83 -1.95
CA ALA A 178 -4.33 -9.84 -3.11
C ALA A 178 -3.61 -9.45 -4.40
N LEU A 179 -2.71 -8.48 -4.33
CA LEU A 179 -1.87 -8.01 -5.44
C LEU A 179 -0.60 -8.86 -5.68
N GLY A 180 -0.36 -9.86 -4.83
CA GLY A 180 0.79 -10.76 -4.95
C GLY A 180 2.11 -10.02 -4.85
N VAL A 181 2.20 -9.05 -3.92
CA VAL A 181 3.42 -8.27 -3.69
C VAL A 181 4.39 -9.08 -2.82
N ASP A 182 5.60 -9.27 -3.33
CA ASP A 182 6.69 -10.01 -2.69
C ASP A 182 7.91 -9.09 -2.50
N ASP A 183 7.88 -8.26 -1.45
CA ASP A 183 8.95 -7.31 -1.13
C ASP A 183 9.32 -7.43 0.36
N ASP A 184 10.54 -7.89 0.63
CA ASP A 184 11.04 -8.12 2.00
C ASP A 184 10.91 -6.88 2.89
N GLY A 185 11.19 -5.69 2.36
CA GLY A 185 11.19 -4.46 3.14
C GLY A 185 9.77 -4.06 3.56
N LEU A 186 8.78 -4.27 2.69
CA LEU A 186 7.37 -4.08 3.01
C LEU A 186 6.93 -5.05 4.12
N TRP A 187 7.28 -6.33 3.97
CA TRP A 187 6.90 -7.38 4.91
C TRP A 187 7.53 -7.18 6.30
N GLU A 188 8.77 -6.70 6.36
CA GLU A 188 9.43 -6.31 7.61
C GLU A 188 8.68 -5.20 8.35
N VAL A 189 8.27 -4.14 7.63
CA VAL A 189 7.50 -3.03 8.23
C VAL A 189 6.13 -3.50 8.70
N LEU A 190 5.43 -4.32 7.91
CA LEU A 190 4.15 -4.90 8.30
C LEU A 190 4.28 -5.73 9.58
N TYR A 191 5.31 -6.57 9.68
CA TYR A 191 5.56 -7.39 10.86
C TYR A 191 5.91 -6.53 12.09
N ALA A 192 6.78 -5.53 11.92
CA ALA A 192 7.16 -4.61 12.99
C ALA A 192 5.95 -3.82 13.51
N ALA A 193 5.17 -3.21 12.62
CA ALA A 193 3.97 -2.45 12.99
C ALA A 193 2.93 -3.35 13.66
N TRP A 194 2.69 -4.55 13.13
CA TRP A 194 1.77 -5.51 13.74
C TRP A 194 2.21 -5.89 15.16
N GLY A 195 3.50 -6.18 15.36
CA GLY A 195 4.06 -6.50 16.67
C GLY A 195 3.89 -5.36 17.68
N VAL A 196 4.11 -4.11 17.24
CA VAL A 196 3.91 -2.91 18.07
C VAL A 196 2.47 -2.83 18.58
N TYR A 197 1.48 -2.96 17.69
CA TYR A 197 0.06 -2.85 18.06
C TYR A 197 -0.46 -4.04 18.87
N LEU A 198 0.12 -5.23 18.74
CA LEU A 198 -0.24 -6.38 19.58
C LEU A 198 0.39 -6.32 20.97
N THR A 199 1.51 -5.59 21.11
CA THR A 199 2.22 -5.45 22.39
C THR A 199 1.70 -4.28 23.21
N ALA A 200 1.19 -3.24 22.54
CA ALA A 200 0.56 -2.06 23.15
C ALA A 200 -0.81 -2.37 23.76
#